data_AF-A0A366HX52-F1
#
_entry.id   AF-A0A366HX52-F1
#
_cell.length_a   1.000
_cell.length_b   1.000
_cell.length_c   1.000
_cell.angle_alpha   90.00
_cell.angle_beta   90.00
_cell.angle_gamma   90.00
#
_symmetry.space_group_name_H-M   'P 1'
#
loop_
_entity.id
_entity.type
_entity.pdbx_description
1 polymer ?
#
loop_
_entity_poly.entity_id
_entity_poly.type
_entity_poly.pdbx_seq_one_letter_code
_entity_poly.pdbx_strand_id
1 'polypeptide(L)'
;MAAIQRRHSPTRVSTFLLAGSLLLTFSAGCTASKKNASLTTGVQRGAAIKFPTGVSSKLARHEEPVFPSYEEALVLMKNPEPQGRLKSKLDTLWRTPIIDNSAYLSGKRPLQASTPTLGNFLRVASWNIEKSLHITSAAEALGSQSSYESMLREQERTPGKRTLAELLRQRERLATADVIFLQEMDIGVSRSGYVDAARTLAKALGMNYAYAVQAVEVDPVMLGLEPAAIDRDGTKHFLPIDKARYKGGFGSAILSRYPIVNAQVVPLKKSVRLV
;
A
#
# COMPACT_ATOMS: atom_id res chain seq x y z
N MET A 1 -14.34 -27.50 64.34
CA MET A 1 -13.53 -26.30 63.99
C MET A 1 -12.41 -26.73 63.06
N ALA A 2 -12.52 -26.43 61.76
CA ALA A 2 -11.38 -26.38 60.83
C ALA A 2 -11.86 -25.72 59.54
N ALA A 3 -11.45 -24.47 59.35
CA ALA A 3 -11.70 -23.67 58.16
C ALA A 3 -10.73 -24.08 57.05
N ILE A 4 -11.23 -24.35 55.84
CA ILE A 4 -10.39 -24.54 54.66
C ILE A 4 -10.44 -23.26 53.83
N GLN A 5 -9.32 -22.53 53.89
CA GLN A 5 -9.03 -21.29 53.18
C GLN A 5 -9.09 -21.47 51.66
N ARG A 6 -9.91 -20.63 51.02
CA ARG A 6 -9.84 -20.34 49.59
C ARG A 6 -8.55 -19.57 49.30
N ARG A 7 -7.68 -20.12 48.46
CA ARG A 7 -6.56 -19.37 47.85
C ARG A 7 -7.04 -18.73 46.56
N HIS A 8 -7.06 -17.40 46.53
CA HIS A 8 -7.13 -16.62 45.30
C HIS A 8 -5.85 -16.83 44.48
N SER A 9 -6.03 -17.20 43.21
CA SER A 9 -4.98 -17.20 42.20
C SER A 9 -5.01 -15.84 41.48
N PRO A 10 -3.86 -15.21 41.20
CA PRO A 10 -3.84 -13.97 40.45
C PRO A 10 -4.12 -14.22 38.97
N THR A 11 -4.92 -13.32 38.41
CA THR A 11 -5.17 -13.06 36.99
C THR A 11 -3.96 -13.30 36.11
N ARG A 12 -4.03 -14.33 35.25
CA ARG A 12 -3.18 -14.44 34.06
C ARG A 12 -3.74 -13.50 32.99
N VAL A 13 -3.08 -12.36 32.81
CA VAL A 13 -3.21 -11.57 31.58
C VAL A 13 -2.71 -12.46 30.45
N SER A 14 -3.63 -12.92 29.60
CA SER A 14 -3.26 -13.67 28.39
C SER A 14 -2.67 -12.68 27.40
N THR A 15 -1.35 -12.68 27.31
CA THR A 15 -0.59 -12.06 26.23
C THR A 15 -1.03 -12.72 24.93
N PHE A 16 -1.83 -12.01 24.13
CA PHE A 16 -2.14 -12.43 22.77
C PHE A 16 -0.82 -12.44 21.97
N LEU A 17 -0.36 -13.65 21.65
CA LEU A 17 0.64 -13.90 20.63
C LEU A 17 0.12 -13.36 19.30
N LEU A 18 0.56 -12.17 18.93
CA LEU A 18 0.60 -11.73 17.53
C LEU A 18 1.61 -12.61 16.80
N ALA A 19 1.14 -13.78 16.36
CA ALA A 19 1.87 -14.66 15.47
C ALA A 19 2.03 -13.93 14.13
N GLY A 20 3.24 -13.44 13.88
CA GLY A 20 3.64 -12.84 12.62
C GLY A 20 3.44 -13.81 11.46
N SER A 21 2.43 -13.55 10.65
CA SER A 21 2.34 -14.05 9.28
C SER A 21 2.72 -12.93 8.33
N LEU A 22 4.00 -12.55 8.33
CA LEU A 22 4.62 -11.96 7.14
C LEU A 22 4.93 -13.11 6.16
N LEU A 23 3.88 -13.79 5.70
CA LEU A 23 4.00 -14.90 4.76
C LEU A 23 4.01 -14.34 3.33
N LEU A 24 5.11 -13.64 2.98
CA LEU A 24 5.37 -13.24 1.60
C LEU A 24 5.60 -14.48 0.74
N THR A 25 4.52 -14.95 0.13
CA THR A 25 4.53 -15.91 -0.99
C THR A 25 4.99 -15.21 -2.25
N PHE A 26 6.29 -14.92 -2.35
CA PHE A 26 6.95 -14.69 -3.65
C PHE A 26 7.16 -16.04 -4.34
N SER A 27 6.07 -16.65 -4.81
CA SER A 27 6.11 -17.79 -5.74
C SER A 27 5.19 -17.52 -6.92
N ALA A 28 5.35 -16.35 -7.56
CA ALA A 28 5.07 -16.26 -8.99
C ALA A 28 6.23 -16.97 -9.71
N GLY A 29 6.00 -18.25 -10.02
CA GLY A 29 6.84 -19.02 -10.93
C GLY A 29 6.83 -18.38 -12.30
N CYS A 30 7.70 -17.39 -12.51
CA CYS A 30 8.20 -17.10 -13.85
C CYS A 30 9.26 -18.16 -14.14
N THR A 31 8.96 -18.99 -15.13
CA THR A 31 9.91 -19.87 -15.81
C THR A 31 11.23 -19.11 -16.03
N ALA A 32 12.35 -19.81 -15.85
CA ALA A 32 13.70 -19.27 -15.84
C ALA A 32 14.10 -18.61 -17.18
N SER A 33 13.60 -17.40 -17.41
CA SER A 33 14.22 -16.43 -18.30
C SER A 33 15.56 -16.06 -17.68
N LYS A 34 16.62 -15.97 -18.50
CA LYS A 34 17.97 -15.57 -18.06
C LYS A 34 17.84 -14.38 -17.11
N LYS A 35 18.27 -14.56 -15.86
CA LYS A 35 18.13 -13.54 -14.81
C LYS A 35 19.00 -12.34 -15.17
N ASN A 36 18.45 -11.38 -15.90
CA ASN A 36 19.11 -10.10 -16.23
C ASN A 36 19.28 -9.17 -15.01
N ALA A 37 18.92 -9.64 -13.81
CA ALA A 37 19.08 -8.89 -12.57
C ALA A 37 20.53 -8.44 -12.33
N SER A 38 21.51 -9.26 -12.72
CA SER A 38 22.94 -8.92 -12.64
C SER A 38 23.30 -7.69 -13.48
N LEU A 39 22.63 -7.46 -14.62
CA LEU A 39 22.86 -6.30 -15.49
C LEU A 39 22.43 -4.98 -14.85
N THR A 40 21.67 -5.06 -13.74
CA THR A 40 21.19 -3.91 -12.96
C THR A 40 21.94 -3.74 -11.63
N THR A 41 23.05 -4.46 -11.44
CA THR A 41 23.96 -4.30 -10.29
C THR A 41 25.10 -3.32 -10.62
N GLY A 42 25.74 -2.75 -9.61
CA GLY A 42 26.78 -1.72 -9.82
C GLY A 42 26.23 -0.41 -10.38
N VAL A 43 25.01 -0.04 -10.00
CA VAL A 43 24.35 1.19 -10.48
C VAL A 43 25.17 2.42 -10.11
N GLN A 44 25.57 3.18 -11.12
CA GLN A 44 26.12 4.51 -10.95
C GLN A 44 24.97 5.50 -10.90
N ARG A 45 24.94 6.36 -9.87
CA ARG A 45 23.98 7.46 -9.79
C ARG A 45 24.68 8.75 -10.17
N GLY A 46 24.27 9.31 -11.29
CA GLY A 46 24.77 10.58 -11.80
C GLY A 46 24.09 11.78 -11.15
N ALA A 47 24.16 12.91 -11.85
CA ALA A 47 23.57 14.16 -11.40
C ALA A 47 22.04 14.07 -11.26
N ALA A 48 21.49 14.97 -10.44
CA ALA A 48 20.05 15.21 -10.39
C ALA A 48 19.54 15.64 -11.78
N ILE A 49 18.44 15.04 -12.20
CA ILE A 49 17.81 15.36 -13.48
C ILE A 49 17.23 16.78 -13.41
N LYS A 50 17.58 17.59 -14.41
CA LYS A 50 17.07 18.94 -14.59
C LYS A 50 15.77 18.89 -15.39
N PHE A 51 14.77 19.62 -14.94
CA PHE A 51 13.49 19.75 -15.64
C PHE A 51 13.39 21.13 -16.29
N PRO A 52 12.61 21.27 -17.37
CA PRO A 52 12.34 22.56 -18.00
C PRO A 52 11.85 23.60 -16.98
N THR A 53 12.27 24.85 -17.19
CA THR A 53 11.73 25.99 -16.44
C THR A 53 10.21 26.04 -16.61
N GLY A 54 9.50 26.25 -15.50
CA GLY A 54 8.04 26.29 -15.49
C GLY A 54 7.33 24.95 -15.33
N VAL A 55 8.03 23.81 -15.20
CA VAL A 55 7.33 22.54 -14.89
C VAL A 55 6.50 22.66 -13.61
N SER A 56 7.05 23.32 -12.58
CA SER A 56 6.42 23.47 -11.27
C SER A 56 5.09 24.23 -11.31
N SER A 57 4.87 25.15 -12.27
CA SER A 57 3.60 25.88 -12.38
C SER A 57 2.47 25.03 -12.97
N LYS A 58 2.79 23.89 -13.57
CA LYS A 58 1.83 22.92 -14.12
C LYS A 58 1.50 21.80 -13.14
N LEU A 59 2.16 21.73 -11.98
CA LEU A 59 1.99 20.62 -11.05
C LEU A 59 0.91 20.93 -10.04
N ALA A 60 -0.09 20.05 -9.97
CA ALA A 60 -0.93 19.91 -8.80
C ALA A 60 -0.06 19.58 -7.59
N ARG A 61 -0.13 20.39 -6.52
CA ARG A 61 0.52 20.02 -5.25
C ARG A 61 -0.16 18.79 -4.67
N HIS A 62 -1.48 18.86 -4.54
CA HIS A 62 -2.33 17.75 -4.14
C HIS A 62 -3.73 17.99 -4.69
N GLU A 63 -4.30 17.00 -5.38
CA GLU A 63 -5.68 16.97 -5.85
C GLU A 63 -6.30 15.63 -5.45
N GLU A 64 -7.50 15.64 -4.89
CA GLU A 64 -8.25 14.42 -4.56
C GLU A 64 -9.76 14.60 -4.83
N PRO A 65 -10.46 13.57 -5.33
CA PRO A 65 -11.92 13.58 -5.42
C PRO A 65 -12.55 13.39 -4.04
N VAL A 66 -13.84 13.74 -3.93
CA VAL A 66 -14.63 13.49 -2.73
C VAL A 66 -15.02 12.02 -2.65
N PHE A 67 -14.64 11.35 -1.57
CA PHE A 67 -15.04 9.96 -1.28
C PHE A 67 -16.48 9.90 -0.71
N PRO A 68 -17.16 8.74 -0.84
CA PRO A 68 -18.38 8.50 -0.10
C PRO A 68 -18.15 8.56 1.42
N SER A 69 -19.13 9.05 2.17
CA SER A 69 -19.13 8.92 3.63
C SER A 69 -19.43 7.48 4.05
N TYR A 70 -19.24 7.18 5.34
CA TYR A 70 -19.64 5.90 5.90
C TYR A 70 -21.15 5.61 5.70
N GLU A 71 -22.01 6.62 5.89
CA GLU A 71 -23.46 6.49 5.69
C GLU A 71 -23.80 6.22 4.22
N GLU A 72 -23.10 6.86 3.28
CA GLU A 72 -23.25 6.56 1.86
C GLU A 72 -22.74 5.15 1.53
N ALA A 73 -21.68 4.66 2.17
CA ALA A 73 -21.22 3.28 2.02
C ALA A 73 -22.27 2.25 2.48
N LEU A 74 -23.00 2.54 3.58
CA LEU A 74 -24.14 1.71 4.00
C LEU A 74 -25.27 1.69 2.95
N VAL A 75 -25.47 2.79 2.23
CA VAL A 75 -26.42 2.83 1.11
C VAL A 75 -25.90 2.00 -0.06
N LEU A 76 -24.62 2.12 -0.40
CA LEU A 76 -23.99 1.36 -1.49
C LEU A 76 -24.01 -0.15 -1.25
N MET A 77 -23.81 -0.59 0.00
CA MET A 77 -23.92 -2.00 0.37
C MET A 77 -25.31 -2.59 0.02
N LYS A 78 -26.37 -1.80 0.17
CA LYS A 78 -27.75 -2.21 -0.14
C LYS A 78 -28.13 -1.98 -1.59
N ASN A 79 -27.54 -0.97 -2.22
CA ASN A 79 -27.80 -0.59 -3.61
C ASN A 79 -26.48 -0.16 -4.30
N PRO A 80 -25.81 -1.10 -5.00
CA PRO A 80 -24.53 -0.82 -5.66
C PRO A 80 -24.66 0.12 -6.88
N GLU A 81 -25.88 0.35 -7.38
CA GLU A 81 -26.17 1.28 -8.46
C GLU A 81 -27.09 2.42 -7.96
N PRO A 82 -26.56 3.30 -7.08
CA PRO A 82 -27.33 4.39 -6.52
C PRO A 82 -27.75 5.38 -7.61
N GLN A 83 -28.70 6.25 -7.29
CA GLN A 83 -29.15 7.34 -8.15
C GLN A 83 -28.81 8.71 -7.55
N GLY A 84 -29.02 9.77 -8.33
CA GLY A 84 -28.89 11.16 -7.86
C GLY A 84 -27.47 11.55 -7.43
N ARG A 85 -27.36 12.16 -6.24
CA ARG A 85 -26.11 12.75 -5.74
C ARG A 85 -25.00 11.71 -5.55
N LEU A 86 -25.32 10.55 -4.98
CA LEU A 86 -24.34 9.50 -4.73
C LEU A 86 -23.81 8.89 -6.03
N LYS A 87 -24.68 8.70 -7.03
CA LYS A 87 -24.25 8.30 -8.38
C LYS A 87 -23.26 9.29 -8.98
N SER A 88 -23.58 10.58 -8.93
CA SER A 88 -22.74 11.65 -9.50
C SER A 88 -21.38 11.75 -8.79
N LYS A 89 -21.37 11.53 -7.47
CA LYS A 89 -20.14 11.44 -6.67
C LYS A 89 -19.29 10.26 -7.12
N LEU A 90 -19.87 9.07 -7.25
CA LEU A 90 -19.17 7.88 -7.75
C LEU A 90 -18.64 8.08 -9.18
N ASP A 91 -19.45 8.65 -10.08
CA ASP A 91 -19.06 8.96 -11.45
C ASP A 91 -17.82 9.87 -11.54
N THR A 92 -17.68 10.78 -10.57
CA THR A 92 -16.50 11.64 -10.42
C THR A 92 -15.33 10.84 -9.84
N LEU A 93 -15.57 10.08 -8.76
CA LEU A 93 -14.58 9.24 -8.09
C LEU A 93 -13.87 8.28 -9.05
N TRP A 94 -14.63 7.66 -9.96
CA TRP A 94 -14.11 6.69 -10.94
C TRP A 94 -13.31 7.28 -12.08
N ARG A 95 -13.36 8.61 -12.28
CA ARG A 95 -12.73 9.28 -13.42
C ARG A 95 -11.64 10.26 -13.01
N THR A 96 -11.62 10.67 -11.74
CA THR A 96 -10.67 11.64 -11.21
C THR A 96 -9.59 10.93 -10.40
N PRO A 97 -8.33 10.92 -10.85
CA PRO A 97 -7.24 10.40 -10.05
C PRO A 97 -6.92 11.37 -8.90
N ILE A 98 -6.39 10.83 -7.81
CA ILE A 98 -5.61 11.60 -6.85
C ILE A 98 -4.25 11.87 -7.48
N ILE A 99 -3.72 13.08 -7.35
CA ILE A 99 -2.34 13.45 -7.73
C ILE A 99 -1.69 14.18 -6.57
N ASP A 100 -0.43 13.85 -6.27
CA ASP A 100 0.37 14.56 -5.26
C ASP A 100 1.82 14.69 -5.73
N ASN A 101 2.27 15.92 -5.97
CA ASN A 101 3.65 16.25 -6.36
C ASN A 101 4.48 16.86 -5.21
N SER A 102 4.07 16.64 -3.95
CA SER A 102 4.71 17.28 -2.80
C SER A 102 6.20 16.91 -2.67
N ALA A 103 6.60 15.70 -3.08
CA ALA A 103 8.01 15.31 -3.05
C ALA A 103 8.85 16.16 -4.01
N TYR A 104 8.43 16.31 -5.26
CA TYR A 104 9.12 17.17 -6.21
C TYR A 104 9.10 18.65 -5.79
N LEU A 105 7.95 19.14 -5.34
CA LEU A 105 7.78 20.53 -4.92
C LEU A 105 8.55 20.88 -3.63
N SER A 106 8.92 19.88 -2.82
CA SER A 106 9.82 20.04 -1.67
C SER A 106 11.30 19.87 -2.01
N GLY A 107 11.65 19.74 -3.30
CA GLY A 107 13.02 19.70 -3.77
C GLY A 107 13.60 18.30 -4.04
N LYS A 108 12.82 17.22 -3.88
CA LYS A 108 13.27 15.88 -4.28
C LYS A 108 13.46 15.83 -5.80
N ARG A 109 14.56 15.22 -6.26
CA ARG A 109 14.87 15.08 -7.69
C ARG A 109 15.29 13.64 -7.98
N PRO A 110 14.85 13.06 -9.11
CA PRO A 110 15.40 11.80 -9.56
C PRO A 110 16.87 11.97 -9.94
N LEU A 111 17.66 10.93 -9.70
CA LEU A 111 19.05 10.85 -10.11
C LEU A 111 19.12 9.99 -11.38
N GLN A 112 19.97 10.38 -12.33
CA GLN A 112 20.18 9.58 -13.52
C GLN A 112 20.91 8.28 -13.15
N ALA A 113 20.27 7.13 -13.35
CA ALA A 113 20.86 5.83 -13.11
C ALA A 113 21.52 5.29 -14.38
N SER A 114 22.70 4.69 -14.25
CA SER A 114 23.38 4.00 -15.35
C SER A 114 24.15 2.75 -14.91
N THR A 115 24.39 1.83 -15.85
CA THR A 115 25.38 0.75 -15.69
C THR A 115 26.28 0.68 -16.93
N PRO A 116 27.50 0.11 -16.84
CA PRO A 116 28.34 -0.10 -18.01
C PRO A 116 27.67 -0.90 -19.13
N THR A 117 26.77 -1.82 -18.77
CA THR A 117 26.09 -2.69 -19.75
C THR A 117 24.83 -2.09 -20.35
N LEU A 118 24.03 -1.34 -19.57
CA LEU A 118 22.73 -0.81 -20.02
C LEU A 118 22.80 0.66 -20.44
N GLY A 119 23.90 1.37 -20.15
CA GLY A 119 23.94 2.82 -20.23
C GLY A 119 22.94 3.43 -19.25
N ASN A 120 22.31 4.54 -19.63
CA ASN A 120 21.27 5.19 -18.84
C ASN A 120 19.99 4.35 -18.82
N PHE A 121 19.38 4.17 -17.66
CA PHE A 121 18.14 3.40 -17.54
C PHE A 121 17.19 3.99 -16.50
N LEU A 122 15.92 3.59 -16.61
CA LEU A 122 14.90 3.79 -15.58
C LEU A 122 14.56 2.45 -14.96
N ARG A 123 14.39 2.43 -13.64
CA ARG A 123 13.90 1.27 -12.91
C ARG A 123 12.41 1.40 -12.66
N VAL A 124 11.66 0.51 -13.29
CA VAL A 124 10.23 0.34 -13.05
C VAL A 124 9.99 -0.92 -12.24
N ALA A 125 9.23 -0.81 -11.17
CA ALA A 125 8.75 -1.94 -10.38
C ALA A 125 7.23 -2.06 -10.47
N SER A 126 6.71 -3.28 -10.35
CA SER A 126 5.28 -3.53 -10.12
C SER A 126 5.15 -4.40 -8.88
N TRP A 127 4.20 -4.07 -8.02
CA TRP A 127 3.98 -4.76 -6.75
C TRP A 127 2.51 -4.74 -6.35
N ASN A 128 1.94 -5.92 -6.15
CA ASN A 128 0.67 -6.08 -5.46
C ASN A 128 0.92 -6.08 -3.95
N ILE A 129 0.36 -5.11 -3.23
CA ILE A 129 0.65 -4.86 -1.81
C ILE A 129 -0.25 -5.66 -0.85
N GLU A 130 -1.03 -6.62 -1.36
CA GLU A 130 -1.92 -7.47 -0.58
C GLU A 130 -2.88 -6.63 0.30
N LYS A 131 -3.76 -5.88 -0.37
CA LYS A 131 -4.78 -5.04 0.28
C LYS A 131 -4.24 -4.08 1.35
N SER A 132 -2.98 -3.66 1.21
CA SER A 132 -2.32 -2.72 2.11
C SER A 132 -2.27 -3.13 3.58
N LEU A 133 -2.44 -4.42 3.90
CA LEU A 133 -2.51 -4.93 5.29
C LEU A 133 -1.30 -4.54 6.13
N HIS A 134 -0.13 -4.49 5.50
CA HIS A 134 1.15 -4.18 6.14
C HIS A 134 1.81 -2.93 5.58
N ILE A 135 1.02 -1.99 5.03
CA ILE A 135 1.58 -0.84 4.31
C ILE A 135 2.52 0.01 5.17
N THR A 136 2.22 0.21 6.45
CA THR A 136 3.08 0.99 7.36
C THR A 136 4.44 0.31 7.54
N SER A 137 4.45 -1.00 7.83
CA SER A 137 5.69 -1.78 7.96
C SER A 137 6.46 -1.87 6.64
N ALA A 138 5.76 -2.00 5.51
CA ALA A 138 6.35 -1.96 4.18
C ALA A 138 7.03 -0.60 3.89
N ALA A 139 6.36 0.51 4.23
CA ALA A 139 6.89 1.84 4.06
C ALA A 139 8.13 2.07 4.95
N GLU A 140 8.11 1.61 6.20
CA GLU A 140 9.27 1.65 7.09
C GLU A 140 10.46 0.82 6.55
N ALA A 141 10.20 -0.43 6.14
CA ALA A 141 11.21 -1.32 5.56
C ALA A 141 11.88 -0.71 4.31
N LEU A 142 11.09 -0.12 3.42
CA LEU A 142 11.59 0.47 2.18
C LEU A 142 12.20 1.87 2.39
N GLY A 143 11.76 2.60 3.42
CA GLY A 143 12.33 3.89 3.80
C GLY A 143 13.69 3.76 4.51
N SER A 144 13.91 2.68 5.25
CA SER A 144 15.11 2.50 6.08
C SER A 144 15.65 1.06 6.05
N GLN A 145 16.92 0.89 5.68
CA GLN A 145 17.55 -0.43 5.67
C GLN A 145 17.67 -1.01 7.08
N SER A 146 18.05 -0.19 8.07
CA SER A 146 18.16 -0.64 9.46
C SER A 146 16.80 -1.04 10.04
N SER A 147 15.72 -0.34 9.68
CA SER A 147 14.35 -0.72 10.05
C SER A 147 13.95 -2.04 9.39
N TYR A 148 14.33 -2.27 8.13
CA TYR A 148 14.07 -3.55 7.48
C TYR A 148 14.83 -4.70 8.15
N GLU A 149 16.12 -4.50 8.46
CA GLU A 149 16.94 -5.51 9.12
C GLU A 149 16.40 -5.88 10.51
N SER A 150 15.87 -4.91 11.26
CA SER A 150 15.28 -5.15 12.58
C SER A 150 14.00 -5.99 12.51
N MET A 151 13.26 -5.95 11.39
CA MET A 151 12.07 -6.76 11.14
C MET A 151 12.38 -8.22 10.75
N LEU A 152 13.61 -8.53 10.33
CA LEU A 152 14.00 -9.89 9.93
C LEU A 152 14.08 -10.83 11.15
N ARG A 153 13.54 -12.03 11.01
CA ARG A 153 13.69 -13.09 12.02
C ARG A 153 15.14 -13.55 12.10
N GLU A 154 15.54 -14.08 13.25
CA GLU A 154 16.91 -14.57 13.47
C GLU A 154 17.32 -15.64 12.44
N GLN A 155 16.39 -16.52 12.06
CA GLN A 155 16.62 -17.54 11.03
C GLN A 155 16.82 -16.95 9.61
N GLU A 156 16.26 -15.77 9.34
CA GLU A 156 16.42 -15.04 8.07
C GLU A 156 17.74 -14.24 8.03
N ARG A 157 18.40 -14.08 9.19
CA ARG A 157 19.75 -13.52 9.32
C ARG A 157 20.83 -14.61 9.25
N THR A 158 20.44 -15.89 9.32
CA THR A 158 21.37 -17.02 9.36
C THR A 158 21.90 -17.36 7.95
N PRO A 159 23.23 -17.52 7.76
CA PRO A 159 23.79 -17.93 6.47
C PRO A 159 23.21 -19.27 5.97
N GLY A 160 22.71 -19.31 4.73
CA GLY A 160 22.29 -20.54 4.04
C GLY A 160 20.79 -20.72 3.74
N LYS A 161 19.88 -19.96 4.36
CA LYS A 161 18.44 -19.95 4.05
C LYS A 161 18.00 -18.54 3.67
N ARG A 162 17.85 -18.24 2.37
CA ARG A 162 17.78 -16.87 1.80
C ARG A 162 18.93 -16.01 2.33
N THR A 163 20.02 -15.89 1.58
CA THR A 163 21.13 -15.04 2.03
C THR A 163 20.59 -13.64 2.36
N LEU A 164 20.91 -13.09 3.54
CA LEU A 164 20.57 -11.71 3.93
C LEU A 164 20.84 -10.73 2.78
N ALA A 165 21.92 -10.96 2.03
CA ALA A 165 22.27 -10.24 0.81
C ALA A 165 21.16 -10.23 -0.26
N GLU A 166 20.44 -11.34 -0.46
CA GLU A 166 19.28 -11.41 -1.37
C GLU A 166 18.14 -10.51 -0.89
N LEU A 167 17.80 -10.58 0.40
CA LEU A 167 16.72 -9.77 0.99
C LEU A 167 17.04 -8.28 0.89
N LEU A 168 18.25 -7.88 1.28
CA LEU A 168 18.73 -6.52 1.15
C LEU A 168 18.77 -6.06 -0.31
N ARG A 169 19.18 -6.93 -1.23
CA ARG A 169 19.17 -6.61 -2.67
C ARG A 169 17.74 -6.38 -3.19
N GLN A 170 16.78 -7.23 -2.81
CA GLN A 170 15.38 -7.06 -3.22
C GLN A 170 14.79 -5.77 -2.68
N ARG A 171 14.98 -5.50 -1.38
CA ARG A 171 14.61 -4.25 -0.74
C ARG A 171 15.21 -3.05 -1.47
N GLU A 172 16.52 -3.06 -1.72
CA GLU A 172 17.20 -1.95 -2.39
C GLU A 172 16.67 -1.74 -3.81
N ARG A 173 16.41 -2.79 -4.59
CA ARG A 173 15.84 -2.66 -5.94
C ARG A 173 14.47 -1.98 -5.92
N LEU A 174 13.63 -2.29 -4.94
CA LEU A 174 12.32 -1.67 -4.82
C LEU A 174 12.40 -0.25 -4.26
N ALA A 175 13.18 -0.04 -3.18
CA ALA A 175 13.37 1.27 -2.56
C ALA A 175 13.98 2.30 -3.51
N THR A 176 14.78 1.83 -4.48
CA THR A 176 15.46 2.70 -5.46
C THR A 176 14.80 2.72 -6.82
N ALA A 177 13.62 2.12 -6.97
CA ALA A 177 12.86 2.25 -8.20
C ALA A 177 12.55 3.73 -8.49
N ASP A 178 12.53 4.06 -9.77
CA ASP A 178 12.18 5.38 -10.28
C ASP A 178 10.67 5.55 -10.38
N VAL A 179 10.00 4.46 -10.77
CA VAL A 179 8.54 4.35 -10.88
C VAL A 179 8.10 3.03 -10.28
N ILE A 180 7.04 3.05 -9.46
CA ILE A 180 6.45 1.85 -8.86
C ILE A 180 4.96 1.82 -9.18
N PHE A 181 4.52 0.76 -9.85
CA PHE A 181 3.11 0.44 -10.02
C PHE A 181 2.64 -0.40 -8.84
N LEU A 182 1.58 0.05 -8.19
CA LEU A 182 1.00 -0.61 -7.02
C LEU A 182 -0.43 -1.07 -7.30
N GLN A 183 -0.73 -2.30 -6.92
CA GLN A 183 -2.07 -2.88 -6.96
C GLN A 183 -2.58 -3.15 -5.54
N GLU A 184 -3.90 -3.12 -5.36
CA GLU A 184 -4.59 -3.37 -4.08
C GLU A 184 -4.28 -2.34 -2.98
N MET A 185 -4.27 -1.07 -3.39
CA MET A 185 -4.01 0.07 -2.52
C MET A 185 -5.30 0.55 -1.85
N ASP A 186 -5.30 0.58 -0.51
CA ASP A 186 -6.41 1.09 0.29
C ASP A 186 -6.25 2.58 0.61
N ILE A 187 -7.39 3.28 0.70
CA ILE A 187 -7.52 4.61 1.32
C ILE A 187 -8.71 4.58 2.27
N GLY A 188 -8.45 4.74 3.57
CA GLY A 188 -9.50 4.86 4.58
C GLY A 188 -10.34 3.58 4.75
N VAL A 189 -9.70 2.41 4.70
CA VAL A 189 -10.31 1.09 4.96
C VAL A 189 -9.78 0.57 6.30
N SER A 190 -10.63 -0.11 7.09
CA SER A 190 -10.28 -0.57 8.45
C SER A 190 -9.09 -1.52 8.47
N ARG A 191 -9.00 -2.47 7.53
CA ARG A 191 -7.92 -3.47 7.45
C ARG A 191 -6.51 -2.88 7.27
N SER A 192 -6.40 -1.68 6.70
CA SER A 192 -5.14 -0.94 6.55
C SER A 192 -4.93 0.12 7.64
N GLY A 193 -5.78 0.14 8.68
CA GLY A 193 -5.73 1.15 9.75
C GLY A 193 -6.24 2.53 9.31
N TYR A 194 -7.10 2.57 8.28
CA TYR A 194 -7.66 3.78 7.67
C TYR A 194 -6.61 4.75 7.14
N VAL A 195 -5.45 4.25 6.73
CA VAL A 195 -4.40 5.09 6.14
C VAL A 195 -4.67 5.31 4.64
N ASP A 196 -4.05 6.35 4.10
CA ASP A 196 -3.82 6.49 2.67
C ASP A 196 -2.55 5.69 2.34
N ALA A 197 -2.71 4.48 1.82
CA ALA A 197 -1.61 3.54 1.63
C ALA A 197 -0.60 4.08 0.60
N ALA A 198 -1.10 4.68 -0.48
CA ALA A 198 -0.26 5.23 -1.55
C ALA A 198 0.57 6.39 -1.04
N ARG A 199 -0.05 7.34 -0.33
CA ARG A 199 0.67 8.46 0.29
C ARG A 199 1.67 8.01 1.34
N THR A 200 1.32 7.01 2.14
CA THR A 200 2.23 6.46 3.18
C THR A 200 3.53 5.95 2.55
N LEU A 201 3.43 5.11 1.53
CA LEU A 201 4.62 4.59 0.85
C LEU A 201 5.35 5.67 0.03
N ALA A 202 4.62 6.56 -0.65
CA ALA A 202 5.20 7.66 -1.40
C ALA A 202 6.03 8.59 -0.52
N LYS A 203 5.53 8.94 0.67
CA LYS A 203 6.26 9.74 1.66
C LYS A 203 7.54 9.05 2.11
N ALA A 204 7.47 7.76 2.44
CA ALA A 204 8.64 7.01 2.90
C ALA A 204 9.76 6.93 1.84
N LEU A 205 9.38 6.87 0.55
CA LEU A 205 10.32 6.80 -0.57
C LEU A 205 10.73 8.18 -1.13
N GLY A 206 10.10 9.26 -0.66
CA GLY A 206 10.27 10.60 -1.20
C GLY A 206 9.81 10.71 -2.66
N MET A 207 8.67 10.10 -2.99
CA MET A 207 8.10 10.04 -4.33
C MET A 207 6.80 10.85 -4.42
N ASN A 208 6.49 11.33 -5.62
CA ASN A 208 5.16 11.79 -5.99
C ASN A 208 4.26 10.57 -6.19
N TYR A 209 2.94 10.74 -6.18
CA TYR A 209 2.04 9.65 -6.54
C TYR A 209 0.80 10.11 -7.29
N ALA A 210 0.28 9.20 -8.11
CA ALA A 210 -1.09 9.24 -8.61
C ALA A 210 -1.82 7.99 -8.13
N TYR A 211 -3.11 8.11 -7.78
CA TYR A 211 -3.93 6.99 -7.35
C TYR A 211 -5.29 7.04 -8.03
N ALA A 212 -5.80 5.88 -8.43
CA ALA A 212 -7.11 5.72 -9.03
C ALA A 212 -7.92 4.69 -8.25
N VAL A 213 -9.10 5.10 -7.79
CA VAL A 213 -10.04 4.20 -7.13
C VAL A 213 -10.62 3.25 -8.18
N GLN A 214 -10.65 1.96 -7.87
CA GLN A 214 -11.25 0.91 -8.71
C GLN A 214 -12.56 0.40 -8.12
N ALA A 215 -12.66 0.36 -6.78
CA ALA A 215 -13.86 -0.05 -6.07
C ALA A 215 -14.00 0.73 -4.76
N VAL A 216 -15.23 0.81 -4.25
CA VAL A 216 -15.51 1.25 -2.90
C VAL A 216 -15.79 -0.02 -2.11
N GLU A 217 -14.95 -0.30 -1.12
CA GLU A 217 -15.16 -1.37 -0.16
C GLU A 217 -16.49 -1.13 0.55
N VAL A 218 -17.37 -2.12 0.57
CA VAL A 218 -18.69 -2.05 1.22
C VAL A 218 -19.01 -3.36 1.94
N ASP A 219 -18.00 -4.23 2.12
CA ASP A 219 -18.13 -5.49 2.83
C ASP A 219 -18.71 -5.26 4.25
N PRO A 220 -19.76 -6.01 4.65
CA PRO A 220 -20.41 -5.86 5.96
C PRO A 220 -19.45 -6.02 7.16
N VAL A 221 -18.42 -6.86 7.06
CA VAL A 221 -17.39 -7.00 8.10
C VAL A 221 -16.56 -5.72 8.17
N MET A 222 -16.16 -5.17 7.02
CA MET A 222 -15.40 -3.92 6.94
C MET A 222 -16.20 -2.69 7.40
N LEU A 223 -17.53 -2.77 7.30
CA LEU A 223 -18.47 -1.79 7.84
C LEU A 223 -18.90 -2.09 9.30
N GLY A 224 -18.37 -3.15 9.93
CA GLY A 224 -18.70 -3.51 11.32
C GLY A 224 -20.16 -3.91 11.54
N LEU A 225 -20.84 -4.34 10.49
CA LEU A 225 -22.21 -4.88 10.54
C LEU A 225 -22.20 -6.39 10.76
N GLU A 226 -21.11 -7.06 10.38
CA GLU A 226 -20.88 -8.48 10.58
C GLU A 226 -19.58 -8.73 11.37
N PRO A 227 -19.50 -9.85 12.13
CA PRO A 227 -18.30 -10.17 12.88
C PRO A 227 -17.15 -10.59 11.96
N ALA A 228 -15.95 -10.12 12.26
CA ALA A 228 -14.72 -10.55 11.60
C ALA A 228 -14.25 -11.94 12.03
N ALA A 229 -14.61 -12.35 13.25
CA ALA A 229 -14.33 -13.68 13.76
C ALA A 229 -15.43 -14.13 14.72
N ILE A 230 -15.61 -15.44 14.81
CA ILE A 230 -16.50 -16.08 15.77
C ILE A 230 -15.69 -17.18 16.47
N ASP A 231 -15.60 -17.10 17.80
CA ASP A 231 -14.92 -18.11 18.61
C ASP A 231 -15.73 -19.41 18.66
N ARG A 232 -15.10 -20.49 19.15
CA ARG A 232 -15.74 -21.80 19.30
C ARG A 232 -16.96 -21.78 20.24
N ASP A 233 -16.99 -20.85 21.19
CA ASP A 233 -18.11 -20.65 22.11
C ASP A 233 -19.21 -19.75 21.54
N GLY A 234 -19.05 -19.26 20.31
CA GLY A 234 -20.00 -18.37 19.63
C GLY A 234 -19.75 -16.88 19.87
N THR A 235 -18.70 -16.50 20.61
CA THR A 235 -18.37 -15.07 20.83
C THR A 235 -18.01 -14.40 19.51
N LYS A 236 -18.71 -13.31 19.18
CA LYS A 236 -18.55 -12.56 17.94
C LYS A 236 -17.62 -11.37 18.13
N HIS A 237 -16.59 -11.27 17.30
CA HIS A 237 -15.61 -10.18 17.30
C HIS A 237 -15.83 -9.26 16.11
N PHE A 238 -16.18 -8.01 16.36
CA PHE A 238 -16.39 -6.99 15.33
C PHE A 238 -15.14 -6.12 15.18
N LEU A 239 -14.91 -5.61 13.96
CA LEU A 239 -13.86 -4.62 13.75
C LEU A 239 -14.25 -3.30 14.42
N PRO A 240 -13.33 -2.59 15.09
CA PRO A 240 -13.58 -1.25 15.56
C PRO A 240 -13.71 -0.29 14.36
N ILE A 241 -14.90 0.27 14.17
CA ILE A 241 -15.20 1.16 13.05
C ILE A 241 -15.03 2.62 13.43
N ASP A 242 -14.12 3.30 12.72
CA ASP A 242 -14.02 4.76 12.73
C ASP A 242 -14.72 5.32 11.50
N LYS A 243 -15.99 5.72 11.70
CA LYS A 243 -16.86 6.23 10.64
C LYS A 243 -16.33 7.52 10.00
N ALA A 244 -15.62 8.35 10.77
CA ALA A 244 -15.10 9.62 10.29
C ALA A 244 -13.86 9.44 9.38
N ARG A 245 -13.11 8.36 9.58
CA ARG A 245 -11.93 8.03 8.78
C ARG A 245 -12.23 7.08 7.62
N TYR A 246 -13.45 6.57 7.54
CA TYR A 246 -13.85 5.67 6.46
C TYR A 246 -13.96 6.41 5.13
N LYS A 247 -13.24 5.90 4.12
CA LYS A 247 -13.35 6.35 2.72
C LYS A 247 -13.67 5.18 1.78
N GLY A 248 -13.35 3.95 2.16
CA GLY A 248 -13.63 2.74 1.38
C GLY A 248 -12.83 2.62 0.09
N GLY A 249 -11.82 3.45 -0.17
CA GLY A 249 -11.12 3.47 -1.45
C GLY A 249 -10.26 2.23 -1.64
N PHE A 250 -10.54 1.41 -2.66
CA PHE A 250 -9.68 0.31 -3.10
C PHE A 250 -9.24 0.55 -4.54
N GLY A 251 -7.95 0.47 -4.85
CA GLY A 251 -7.48 0.84 -6.17
C GLY A 251 -6.01 0.57 -6.48
N SER A 252 -5.47 1.34 -7.43
CA SER A 252 -4.08 1.27 -7.85
C SER A 252 -3.40 2.61 -7.75
N ALA A 253 -2.09 2.58 -7.53
CA ALA A 253 -1.26 3.78 -7.51
C ALA A 253 -0.04 3.65 -8.44
N ILE A 254 0.46 4.80 -8.87
CA ILE A 254 1.77 4.94 -9.49
C ILE A 254 2.55 5.90 -8.62
N LEU A 255 3.68 5.46 -8.08
CA LEU A 255 4.65 6.31 -7.40
C LEU A 255 5.74 6.69 -8.40
N SER A 256 6.18 7.94 -8.39
CA SER A 256 7.20 8.43 -9.31
C SER A 256 8.19 9.37 -8.63
N ARG A 257 9.50 9.19 -8.86
CA ARG A 257 10.52 10.18 -8.50
C ARG A 257 10.46 11.41 -9.41
N TYR A 258 9.82 11.30 -10.56
CA TYR A 258 9.60 12.36 -11.53
C TYR A 258 8.29 13.09 -11.22
N PRO A 259 8.18 14.40 -11.51
CA PRO A 259 6.93 15.12 -11.37
C PRO A 259 5.86 14.53 -12.29
N ILE A 260 4.65 14.37 -11.75
CA ILE A 260 3.47 13.90 -12.48
C ILE A 260 2.75 15.13 -13.03
N VAL A 261 2.93 15.37 -14.33
CA VAL A 261 2.30 16.50 -15.04
C VAL A 261 0.84 16.23 -15.35
N ASN A 262 0.50 14.96 -15.61
CA ASN A 262 -0.86 14.54 -15.93
C ASN A 262 -1.06 13.09 -15.48
N ALA A 263 -2.25 12.77 -14.96
CA ALA A 263 -2.70 11.41 -14.70
C ALA A 263 -4.15 11.30 -15.19
N GLN A 264 -4.50 10.17 -15.79
CA GLN A 264 -5.83 9.92 -16.31
C GLN A 264 -6.29 8.53 -15.90
N VAL A 265 -7.55 8.43 -15.49
CA VAL A 265 -8.21 7.15 -15.25
C VAL A 265 -8.93 6.74 -16.52
N VAL A 266 -8.67 5.52 -16.98
CA VAL A 266 -9.36 4.93 -18.13
C VAL A 266 -10.27 3.81 -17.61
N PRO A 267 -11.57 4.08 -17.43
CA PRO A 267 -12.52 3.03 -17.05
C PRO A 267 -12.57 1.97 -18.14
N LEU A 268 -12.36 0.71 -17.75
CA LEU A 268 -12.56 -0.40 -18.67
C LEU A 268 -14.06 -0.52 -18.98
N LYS A 269 -14.40 -0.74 -20.25
CA LYS A 269 -15.78 -1.06 -20.62
C LYS A 269 -16.18 -2.34 -19.89
N LYS A 270 -17.33 -2.33 -19.19
CA LYS A 270 -17.91 -3.53 -18.57
C LYS A 270 -18.02 -4.63 -19.64
N SER A 271 -17.16 -5.63 -19.60
CA SER A 271 -17.37 -6.92 -20.25
C SER A 271 -17.97 -7.87 -19.21
N VAL A 272 -19.29 -7.78 -19.03
CA VAL A 272 -20.15 -8.75 -18.33
C VAL A 272 -19.91 -8.95 -16.82
N ARG A 273 -21.02 -9.13 -16.10
CA ARG A 273 -21.17 -9.15 -14.65
C ARG A 273 -20.40 -10.31 -14.00
N LEU A 274 -19.72 -10.03 -12.89
CA LEU A 274 -19.67 -10.97 -11.77
C LEU A 274 -20.28 -10.25 -10.57
N VAL A 275 -21.39 -10.83 -10.11
CA VAL A 275 -22.11 -10.52 -8.88
C VAL A 275 -21.36 -11.19 -7.74
#